data_AF-A0A374HV01-F1
#
_entry.id   AF-A0A374HV01-F1
#
_cell.length_a   1.000
_cell.length_b   1.000
_cell.length_c   1.000
_cell.angle_alpha   90.00
_cell.angle_beta   90.00
_cell.angle_gamma   90.00
#
_symmetry.space_group_name_H-M   'P 1'
#
loop_
_entity.id
_entity.type
_entity.pdbx_description
1 polymer ?
#
loop_
_entity_poly.entity_id
_entity_poly.type
_entity_poly.pdbx_seq_one_letter_code
_entity_poly.pdbx_strand_id
1 'polypeptide(L)'
;MYKMPVHNMNQKLRNNAVLLNWVTTYRKYVDSKLFKIADDYFMKQQDQQYLLGQSWNHYFPYKIQAPWKQPDNLFIEFLRYSLYKPRDILTMLNEMVDACNGDIFKHADFEDMLTNYSVYLKGELKDCMLIYMEDSDYSNFILFFDYFQGHKNFDYAFFETKHLEYVRYLKALERKIPPFMETASEALQLLYDTNIICYKTVETLPNGRKKNKMFWSYKERNYANIQPEVKKGGKYAFHLAYAKAFRL
;
A
#
# COMPACT_ATOMS: atom_id res chain seq x y z
N MET A 1 8.09 -16.02 -18.80
CA MET A 1 7.20 -14.88 -19.10
C MET A 1 6.49 -15.12 -20.42
N TYR A 2 5.18 -15.31 -20.43
CA TYR A 2 4.41 -15.28 -21.69
C TYR A 2 4.48 -13.86 -22.26
N LYS A 3 5.43 -13.62 -23.17
CA LYS A 3 5.36 -12.47 -24.08
C LYS A 3 4.18 -12.74 -25.02
N MET A 4 2.96 -12.40 -24.62
CA MET A 4 1.88 -12.33 -25.59
C MET A 4 2.14 -11.09 -26.47
N PRO A 5 2.46 -11.24 -27.77
CA PRO A 5 2.51 -10.12 -28.67
C PRO A 5 1.07 -9.80 -29.04
N VAL A 6 0.37 -9.07 -28.17
CA VAL A 6 -1.00 -8.64 -28.43
C VAL A 6 -0.96 -7.28 -29.10
N HIS A 7 -0.90 -7.28 -30.43
CA HIS A 7 -1.43 -6.15 -31.18
C HIS A 7 -2.82 -5.82 -30.62
N ASN A 8 -3.04 -4.54 -30.28
CA ASN A 8 -4.30 -4.01 -29.77
C ASN A 8 -4.71 -4.51 -28.36
N MET A 9 -3.73 -4.66 -27.45
CA MET A 9 -3.93 -5.11 -26.06
C MET A 9 -4.95 -4.26 -25.29
N ASN A 10 -4.95 -2.93 -25.47
CA ASN A 10 -5.90 -2.03 -24.80
C ASN A 10 -7.35 -2.37 -25.12
N GLN A 11 -7.66 -2.66 -26.39
CA GLN A 11 -9.01 -3.00 -26.82
C GLN A 11 -9.41 -4.40 -26.37
N LYS A 12 -8.46 -5.36 -26.39
CA LYS A 12 -8.70 -6.73 -25.88
C LYS A 12 -8.97 -6.75 -24.38
N LEU A 13 -8.21 -6.00 -23.58
CA LEU A 13 -8.44 -5.92 -22.13
C LEU A 13 -9.74 -5.21 -21.81
N ARG A 14 -10.06 -4.13 -22.51
CA ARG A 14 -11.32 -3.41 -22.32
C ARG A 14 -12.53 -4.29 -22.65
N ASN A 15 -12.43 -5.15 -23.66
CA ASN A 15 -13.53 -6.00 -24.09
C ASN A 15 -13.65 -7.29 -23.26
N ASN A 16 -12.54 -7.82 -22.73
CA ASN A 16 -12.49 -9.14 -22.08
C ASN A 16 -12.20 -9.11 -20.58
N ALA A 17 -11.97 -7.94 -19.98
CA ALA A 17 -11.69 -7.81 -18.56
C ALA A 17 -12.42 -6.62 -17.93
N VAL A 18 -12.76 -6.76 -16.64
CA VAL A 18 -13.30 -5.67 -15.83
C VAL A 18 -12.21 -5.18 -14.89
N LEU A 19 -11.71 -3.97 -15.13
CA LEU A 19 -10.82 -3.29 -14.20
C LEU A 19 -11.64 -2.66 -13.06
N LEU A 20 -11.57 -3.28 -11.88
CA LEU A 20 -12.19 -2.73 -10.68
C LEU A 20 -11.35 -1.58 -10.11
N ASN A 21 -11.86 -0.36 -10.22
CA ASN A 21 -11.23 0.81 -9.62
C ASN A 21 -11.83 1.11 -8.24
N TRP A 22 -11.02 0.91 -7.20
CA TRP A 22 -11.34 1.19 -5.80
C TRP A 22 -10.63 2.45 -5.27
N VAL A 23 -9.84 3.11 -6.11
CA VAL A 23 -9.05 4.28 -5.72
C VAL A 23 -9.99 5.42 -5.34
N THR A 24 -9.70 6.04 -4.19
CA THR A 24 -10.39 7.23 -3.72
C THR A 24 -9.40 8.27 -3.20
N THR A 25 -9.90 9.43 -2.78
CA THR A 25 -9.14 10.50 -2.15
C THR A 25 -9.64 10.74 -0.74
N TYR A 26 -8.78 11.22 0.16
CA TYR A 26 -9.18 11.53 1.54
C TYR A 26 -10.30 12.57 1.65
N ARG A 27 -10.57 13.36 0.60
CA ARG A 27 -11.67 14.33 0.60
C ARG A 27 -13.01 13.73 0.16
N LYS A 28 -12.98 12.66 -0.64
CA LYS A 28 -14.16 12.02 -1.25
C LYS A 28 -14.30 10.56 -0.80
N TYR A 29 -13.76 10.21 0.38
CA TYR A 29 -13.80 8.83 0.84
C TYR A 29 -15.23 8.39 1.17
N VAL A 30 -16.10 9.31 1.61
CA VAL A 30 -17.51 9.02 1.97
C VAL A 30 -18.28 8.44 0.78
N ASP A 31 -18.06 8.98 -0.42
CA ASP A 31 -18.71 8.48 -1.65
C ASP A 31 -17.99 7.26 -2.25
N SER A 32 -16.95 6.75 -1.58
CA SER A 32 -16.14 5.65 -2.12
C SER A 32 -16.78 4.29 -1.87
N LYS A 33 -16.58 3.38 -2.83
CA LYS A 33 -17.01 1.99 -2.69
C LYS A 33 -16.33 1.29 -1.50
N LEU A 34 -15.11 1.70 -1.15
CA LEU A 34 -14.40 1.16 0.03
C LEU A 34 -15.09 1.56 1.33
N PHE A 35 -15.50 2.82 1.47
CA PHE A 35 -16.23 3.27 2.66
C PHE A 35 -17.59 2.59 2.75
N LYS A 36 -18.29 2.44 1.62
CA LYS A 36 -19.53 1.66 1.57
C LYS A 36 -19.35 0.23 2.07
N ILE A 37 -18.30 -0.48 1.63
CA ILE A 37 -18.03 -1.84 2.11
C ILE A 37 -17.76 -1.85 3.62
N ALA A 38 -17.03 -0.86 4.12
CA ALA A 38 -16.68 -0.76 5.53
C ALA A 38 -17.91 -0.46 6.41
N ASP A 39 -18.83 0.38 5.94
CA ASP A 39 -20.09 0.66 6.63
C ASP A 39 -21.05 -0.54 6.53
N ASP A 40 -21.14 -1.16 5.35
CA ASP A 40 -21.95 -2.37 5.10
C ASP A 40 -21.50 -3.55 5.98
N TYR A 41 -20.21 -3.63 6.35
CA TYR A 41 -19.68 -4.65 7.25
C TYR A 41 -20.41 -4.65 8.59
N PHE A 42 -20.62 -3.47 9.18
CA PHE A 42 -21.34 -3.31 10.44
C PHE A 42 -22.86 -3.30 10.25
N MET A 43 -23.35 -2.67 9.17
CA MET A 43 -24.78 -2.56 8.89
C MET A 43 -25.44 -3.94 8.73
N LYS A 44 -24.77 -4.91 8.11
CA LYS A 44 -25.33 -6.26 7.88
C LYS A 44 -25.66 -7.03 9.16
N GLN A 45 -25.09 -6.65 10.29
CA GLN A 45 -25.34 -7.28 11.57
C GLN A 45 -26.49 -6.60 12.35
N GLN A 46 -27.09 -5.55 11.79
CA GLN A 46 -28.15 -4.80 12.45
C GLN A 46 -29.54 -5.23 12.01
N ASP A 47 -30.53 -5.07 12.89
CA ASP A 47 -31.93 -5.40 12.61
C ASP A 47 -32.62 -4.40 11.64
N GLN A 48 -32.03 -3.21 11.47
CA GLN A 48 -32.58 -2.13 10.67
C GLN A 48 -31.58 -1.65 9.62
N GLN A 49 -32.10 -1.14 8.50
CA GLN A 49 -31.28 -0.46 7.51
C GLN A 49 -30.96 0.97 7.96
N TYR A 50 -29.67 1.28 8.04
CA TYR A 50 -29.18 2.61 8.36
C TYR A 50 -28.69 3.34 7.11
N LEU A 51 -28.62 4.67 7.20
CA LEU A 51 -28.01 5.48 6.15
C LEU A 51 -26.49 5.31 6.16
N LEU A 52 -25.88 5.42 4.97
CA LEU A 52 -24.44 5.28 4.78
C LEU A 52 -23.65 6.15 5.78
N GLY A 53 -22.78 5.50 6.55
CA GLY A 53 -21.90 6.09 7.54
C GLY A 53 -22.48 6.20 8.95
N GLN A 54 -23.77 5.93 9.16
CA GLN A 54 -24.34 5.90 10.51
C GLN A 54 -23.78 4.75 11.32
N SER A 55 -23.70 3.55 10.74
CA SER A 55 -23.11 2.38 11.40
C SER A 55 -21.63 2.62 11.68
N TRP A 56 -20.86 3.12 10.71
CA TRP A 56 -19.46 3.47 10.92
C TRP A 56 -19.27 4.46 12.08
N ASN A 57 -20.02 5.57 12.09
CA ASN A 57 -19.85 6.61 13.12
C ASN A 57 -20.29 6.14 14.52
N HIS A 58 -21.18 5.15 14.61
CA HIS A 58 -21.58 4.56 15.89
C HIS A 58 -20.42 3.77 16.51
N TYR A 59 -19.79 2.88 15.74
CA TYR A 59 -18.67 2.06 16.20
C TYR A 59 -17.35 2.85 16.31
N PHE A 60 -17.20 3.94 15.55
CA PHE A 60 -16.03 4.82 15.53
C PHE A 60 -16.38 6.28 15.86
N PRO A 61 -16.72 6.60 17.13
CA PRO A 61 -17.19 7.94 17.50
C PRO A 61 -16.06 8.96 17.62
N TYR A 62 -14.80 8.53 17.64
CA TYR A 62 -13.65 9.41 17.79
C TYR A 62 -13.11 9.91 16.44
N LYS A 63 -12.44 11.06 16.47
CA LYS A 63 -11.75 11.64 15.31
C LYS A 63 -10.27 11.78 15.62
N ILE A 64 -9.43 11.59 14.60
CA ILE A 64 -7.99 11.72 14.73
C ILE A 64 -7.63 13.19 14.67
N GLN A 65 -7.19 13.76 15.80
CA GLN A 65 -6.69 15.13 15.83
C GLN A 65 -5.22 15.16 15.44
N ALA A 66 -4.90 15.84 14.34
CA ALA A 66 -3.54 16.32 14.09
C ALA A 66 -3.47 17.79 14.52
N PRO A 67 -2.39 18.26 15.19
CA PRO A 67 -2.32 19.61 15.76
C PRO A 67 -2.55 20.76 14.74
N TRP A 68 -2.36 20.47 13.45
CA TRP A 68 -2.36 21.46 12.37
C TRP A 68 -3.43 21.20 11.30
N LYS A 69 -4.39 20.29 11.56
CA LYS A 69 -5.40 19.87 10.58
C LYS A 69 -6.75 19.63 11.24
N GLN A 70 -7.83 19.83 10.49
CA GLN A 70 -9.15 19.39 10.96
C GLN A 70 -9.13 17.90 11.31
N PRO A 71 -9.89 17.49 12.34
CA PRO A 71 -9.93 16.10 12.78
C PRO A 71 -10.32 15.18 11.61
N ASP A 72 -9.44 14.24 11.28
CA ASP A 72 -9.69 13.26 10.22
C ASP A 72 -10.63 12.18 10.77
N ASN A 73 -11.57 11.71 9.94
CA ASN A 73 -12.33 10.50 10.26
C ASN A 73 -11.38 9.30 10.27
N LEU A 74 -11.58 8.35 11.19
CA LEU A 74 -10.74 7.16 11.31
C LEU A 74 -10.58 6.37 10.00
N PHE A 75 -11.59 6.37 9.14
CA PHE A 75 -11.49 5.71 7.84
C PHE A 75 -10.30 6.21 6.99
N ILE A 76 -9.86 7.45 7.20
CA ILE A 76 -8.67 7.99 6.54
C ILE A 76 -7.40 7.24 7.00
N GLU A 77 -7.32 6.77 8.25
CA GLU A 77 -6.22 5.90 8.70
C GLU A 77 -6.28 4.52 8.07
N PHE A 78 -7.47 3.93 7.92
CA PHE A 78 -7.64 2.71 7.13
C PHE A 78 -7.12 2.89 5.69
N LEU A 79 -7.42 4.03 5.05
CA LEU A 79 -6.90 4.34 3.71
C LEU A 79 -5.39 4.61 3.65
N ARG A 80 -4.76 4.97 4.77
CA ARG A 80 -3.29 5.18 4.85
C ARG A 80 -2.53 3.85 4.94
N TYR A 81 -3.12 2.85 5.57
CA TYR A 81 -2.52 1.54 5.80
C TYR A 81 -3.03 0.44 4.85
N SER A 82 -4.13 0.65 4.15
CA SER A 82 -4.58 -0.24 3.07
C SER A 82 -3.97 0.13 1.72
N LEU A 83 -3.81 -0.86 0.85
CA LEU A 83 -3.41 -0.64 -0.56
C LEU A 83 -4.63 -0.35 -1.44
N TYR A 84 -5.69 0.25 -0.87
CA TYR A 84 -6.98 0.52 -1.51
C TYR A 84 -7.65 -0.76 -2.07
N LYS A 85 -7.39 -1.91 -1.44
CA LYS A 85 -8.07 -3.17 -1.75
C LYS A 85 -9.21 -3.40 -0.74
N PRO A 86 -10.40 -3.83 -1.18
CA PRO A 86 -11.50 -4.16 -0.26
C PRO A 86 -11.12 -5.22 0.77
N ARG A 87 -10.32 -6.22 0.37
CA ARG A 87 -9.84 -7.28 1.26
C ARG A 87 -9.06 -6.72 2.44
N ASP A 88 -8.12 -5.80 2.18
CA ASP A 88 -7.32 -5.17 3.24
C ASP A 88 -8.23 -4.46 4.27
N ILE A 89 -9.24 -3.74 3.81
CA ILE A 89 -10.21 -3.06 4.68
C ILE A 89 -10.97 -4.07 5.54
N LEU A 90 -11.48 -5.15 4.95
CA LEU A 90 -12.20 -6.19 5.67
C LEU A 90 -11.31 -6.90 6.70
N THR A 91 -10.07 -7.23 6.34
CA THR A 91 -9.11 -7.83 7.27
C THR A 91 -8.83 -6.87 8.44
N MET A 92 -8.57 -5.59 8.17
CA MET A 92 -8.37 -4.60 9.24
C MET A 92 -9.61 -4.51 10.15
N LEU A 93 -10.83 -4.61 9.62
CA LEU A 93 -12.06 -4.59 10.43
C LEU A 93 -12.24 -5.84 11.28
N ASN A 94 -11.93 -7.03 10.75
CA ASN A 94 -11.96 -8.27 11.54
C ASN A 94 -10.99 -8.17 12.72
N GLU A 95 -9.75 -7.74 12.45
CA GLU A 95 -8.74 -7.60 13.50
C GLU A 95 -9.09 -6.51 14.53
N MET A 96 -9.81 -5.44 14.11
CA MET A 96 -10.35 -4.45 15.05
C MET A 96 -11.38 -5.07 15.97
N VAL A 97 -12.32 -5.87 15.42
CA VAL A 97 -13.34 -6.58 16.20
C VAL A 97 -12.68 -7.51 17.22
N ASP A 98 -11.64 -8.24 16.80
CA ASP A 98 -10.91 -9.16 17.68
C ASP A 98 -10.08 -8.43 18.75
N ALA A 99 -9.57 -7.24 18.45
CA ALA A 99 -8.82 -6.41 19.40
C ALA A 99 -9.71 -5.66 20.41
N CYS A 100 -10.99 -5.47 20.11
CA CYS A 100 -11.89 -4.65 20.93
C CYS A 100 -12.57 -5.47 22.03
N ASN A 101 -12.49 -4.96 23.27
CA ASN A 101 -13.14 -5.56 24.44
C ASN A 101 -14.47 -4.87 24.81
N GLY A 102 -15.15 -4.22 23.86
CA GLY A 102 -16.41 -3.50 24.11
C GLY A 102 -17.18 -3.17 22.82
N ASP A 103 -18.25 -2.38 22.97
CA ASP A 103 -19.18 -2.10 21.87
C ASP A 103 -18.67 -1.03 20.88
N ILE A 104 -17.61 -0.30 21.25
CA ILE A 104 -17.11 0.87 20.53
C ILE A 104 -15.59 0.83 20.48
N PHE A 105 -15.03 1.12 19.31
CA PHE A 105 -13.60 1.15 19.09
C PHE A 105 -12.93 2.41 19.63
N LYS A 106 -11.69 2.25 20.07
CA LYS A 106 -10.76 3.31 20.49
C LYS A 106 -9.57 3.38 19.53
N HIS A 107 -8.79 4.45 19.64
CA HIS A 107 -7.55 4.59 18.86
C HIS A 107 -6.48 3.56 19.26
N ALA A 108 -6.44 3.16 20.53
CA ALA A 108 -5.56 2.11 21.01
C ALA A 108 -5.81 0.77 20.28
N ASP A 109 -7.08 0.38 20.13
CA ASP A 109 -7.48 -0.83 19.40
C ASP A 109 -6.96 -0.82 17.94
N PHE A 110 -6.89 0.35 17.31
CA PHE A 110 -6.34 0.51 15.97
C PHE A 110 -4.82 0.27 15.94
N GLU A 111 -4.07 0.85 16.88
CA GLU A 111 -2.62 0.61 16.97
C GLU A 111 -2.28 -0.85 17.30
N ASP A 112 -3.09 -1.50 18.13
CA ASP A 112 -2.94 -2.92 18.47
C ASP A 112 -3.20 -3.79 17.24
N MET A 113 -4.32 -3.54 16.54
CA MET A 113 -4.68 -4.21 15.29
C MET A 113 -3.58 -4.10 14.21
N LEU A 114 -2.91 -2.94 14.09
CA LEU A 114 -1.84 -2.75 13.12
C LEU A 114 -0.69 -3.76 13.27
N THR A 115 -0.49 -4.31 14.47
CA THR A 115 0.52 -5.36 14.71
C THR A 115 0.12 -6.66 14.01
N ASN A 116 -1.12 -7.11 14.16
CA ASN A 116 -1.64 -8.31 13.51
C ASN A 116 -1.77 -8.10 12.00
N TYR A 117 -2.30 -6.94 11.58
CA TYR A 117 -2.40 -6.59 10.17
C TYR A 117 -1.03 -6.56 9.47
N SER A 118 0.04 -6.20 10.19
CA SER A 118 1.41 -6.27 9.65
C SER A 118 1.85 -7.71 9.34
N VAL A 119 1.39 -8.70 10.10
CA VAL A 119 1.66 -10.12 9.84
C VAL A 119 0.91 -10.57 8.58
N TYR A 120 -0.38 -10.25 8.49
CA TYR A 120 -1.20 -10.49 7.29
C TYR A 120 -0.57 -9.86 6.04
N LEU A 121 -0.15 -8.60 6.12
CA LEU A 121 0.44 -7.88 4.99
C LEU A 121 1.74 -8.51 4.49
N LYS A 122 2.56 -9.05 5.41
CA LYS A 122 3.77 -9.81 5.04
C LYS A 122 3.43 -11.12 4.33
N GLY A 123 2.33 -11.78 4.72
CA GLY A 123 1.80 -12.95 4.03
C GLY A 123 1.35 -12.62 2.61
N GLU A 124 0.51 -11.59 2.45
CA GLU A 124 0.06 -11.13 1.12
C GLU A 124 1.23 -10.67 0.23
N LEU A 125 2.26 -10.05 0.83
CA LEU A 125 3.48 -9.71 0.11
C LEU A 125 4.23 -10.97 -0.35
N LYS A 126 4.36 -11.98 0.51
CA LYS A 126 4.98 -13.26 0.16
C LYS A 126 4.26 -13.90 -1.02
N ASP A 127 2.95 -14.04 -0.95
CA ASP A 127 2.14 -14.63 -2.02
C ASP A 127 2.28 -13.86 -3.34
N CYS A 128 2.31 -12.53 -3.27
CA CYS A 128 2.56 -11.69 -4.43
C CYS A 128 3.98 -11.90 -5.01
N MET A 129 5.00 -12.00 -4.15
CA MET A 129 6.39 -12.17 -4.58
C MET A 129 6.67 -13.56 -5.13
N LEU A 130 5.97 -14.60 -4.67
CA LEU A 130 6.10 -15.96 -5.19
C LEU A 130 5.68 -16.10 -6.67
N ILE A 131 5.04 -15.09 -7.25
CA ILE A 131 4.79 -14.99 -8.70
C ILE A 131 6.10 -14.70 -9.45
N TYR A 132 7.04 -13.99 -8.82
CA TYR A 132 8.28 -13.49 -9.44
C TYR A 132 9.51 -14.31 -9.04
N MET A 133 9.51 -14.94 -7.86
CA MET A 133 10.68 -15.59 -7.29
C MET A 133 10.30 -16.81 -6.45
N GLU A 134 11.25 -17.71 -6.21
CA GLU A 134 11.05 -18.89 -5.37
C GLU A 134 11.10 -18.55 -3.87
N ASP A 135 10.70 -19.47 -2.99
CA ASP A 135 10.63 -19.23 -1.54
C ASP A 135 12.00 -18.90 -0.92
N SER A 136 13.06 -19.55 -1.41
CA SER A 136 14.44 -19.24 -1.02
C SER A 136 14.88 -17.85 -1.45
N ASP A 137 14.46 -17.41 -2.65
CA ASP A 137 14.75 -16.09 -3.17
C ASP A 137 13.97 -15.02 -2.39
N TYR A 138 12.72 -15.30 -2.01
CA TYR A 138 11.92 -14.42 -1.16
C TYR A 138 12.56 -14.19 0.22
N SER A 139 13.11 -15.26 0.81
CA SER A 139 13.82 -15.17 2.09
C SER A 139 15.03 -14.21 2.00
N ASN A 140 15.75 -14.22 0.88
CA ASN A 140 16.83 -13.26 0.61
C ASN A 140 16.30 -11.86 0.29
N PHE A 141 15.17 -11.74 -0.41
CA PHE A 141 14.54 -10.47 -0.72
C PHE A 141 14.14 -9.69 0.54
N ILE A 142 13.57 -10.35 1.54
CA ILE A 142 13.11 -9.68 2.77
C ILE A 142 14.26 -9.01 3.55
N LEU A 143 15.48 -9.58 3.49
CA LEU A 143 16.68 -8.99 4.11
C LEU A 143 17.02 -7.61 3.53
N PHE A 144 16.54 -7.29 2.33
CA PHE A 144 16.74 -5.97 1.72
C PHE A 144 16.16 -4.84 2.58
N PHE A 145 15.05 -5.07 3.28
CA PHE A 145 14.39 -4.05 4.09
C PHE A 145 15.20 -3.65 5.33
N ASP A 146 16.08 -4.52 5.83
CA ASP A 146 16.93 -4.21 6.98
C ASP A 146 17.90 -3.05 6.69
N TYR A 147 18.28 -2.85 5.43
CA TYR A 147 19.14 -1.74 4.98
C TYR A 147 18.43 -0.37 4.99
N PHE A 148 17.12 -0.34 5.22
CA PHE A 148 16.28 0.86 5.23
C PHE A 148 15.70 1.17 6.61
N GLN A 149 16.12 0.48 7.68
CA GLN A 149 15.65 0.75 9.04
C GLN A 149 15.87 2.22 9.42
N GLY A 150 14.81 2.91 9.84
CA GLY A 150 14.80 4.34 10.15
C GLY A 150 14.60 5.27 8.94
N HIS A 151 14.50 4.73 7.72
CA HIS A 151 14.43 5.48 6.47
C HIS A 151 13.13 5.22 5.67
N LYS A 152 12.03 5.81 6.12
CA LYS A 152 10.74 5.80 5.38
C LYS A 152 10.76 6.56 4.05
N ASN A 153 11.68 7.52 3.90
CA ASN A 153 11.85 8.35 2.72
C ASN A 153 13.30 8.32 2.28
N PHE A 154 13.54 8.23 0.98
CA PHE A 154 14.88 8.14 0.42
C PHE A 154 14.93 8.72 -0.99
N ASP A 155 16.13 8.94 -1.52
CA ASP A 155 16.36 9.30 -2.92
C ASP A 155 17.06 8.16 -3.67
N TYR A 156 17.27 8.34 -4.97
CA TYR A 156 17.84 7.30 -5.82
C TYR A 156 19.30 6.97 -5.45
N ALA A 157 20.10 7.96 -5.06
CA ALA A 157 21.50 7.74 -4.70
C ALA A 157 21.64 6.92 -3.41
N PHE A 158 20.80 7.22 -2.41
CA PHE A 158 20.71 6.41 -1.20
C PHE A 158 20.27 4.98 -1.54
N PHE A 159 19.24 4.83 -2.37
CA PHE A 159 18.75 3.52 -2.79
C PHE A 159 19.82 2.68 -3.49
N GLU A 160 20.56 3.25 -4.44
CA GLU A 160 21.64 2.58 -5.17
C GLU A 160 22.76 2.13 -4.23
N THR A 161 23.10 2.95 -3.24
CA THR A 161 24.08 2.61 -2.21
C THR A 161 23.62 1.41 -1.39
N LYS A 162 22.37 1.41 -0.92
CA LYS A 162 21.79 0.29 -0.14
C LYS A 162 21.61 -0.98 -0.96
N HIS A 163 21.24 -0.85 -2.24
CA HIS A 163 21.20 -1.96 -3.18
C HIS A 163 22.58 -2.60 -3.36
N LEU A 164 23.64 -1.81 -3.53
CA LEU A 164 24.98 -2.33 -3.67
C LEU A 164 25.48 -3.02 -2.38
N GLU A 165 25.20 -2.45 -1.21
CA GLU A 165 25.49 -3.07 0.10
C GLU A 165 24.81 -4.45 0.23
N TYR A 166 23.52 -4.52 -0.10
CA TYR A 166 22.73 -5.75 -0.11
C TYR A 166 23.29 -6.82 -1.07
N VAL A 167 23.59 -6.43 -2.32
CA VAL A 167 24.16 -7.35 -3.32
C VAL A 167 25.52 -7.88 -2.88
N ARG A 168 26.37 -7.02 -2.28
CA ARG A 168 27.66 -7.44 -1.74
C ARG A 168 27.50 -8.42 -0.58
N TYR A 169 26.55 -8.17 0.31
CA TYR A 169 26.24 -9.06 1.43
C TYR A 169 25.80 -10.44 0.96
N LEU A 170 24.88 -10.54 -0.01
CA LEU A 170 24.46 -11.83 -0.55
C LEU A 170 25.62 -12.58 -1.22
N LYS A 171 26.45 -11.88 -1.99
CA LYS A 171 27.64 -12.47 -2.62
C LYS A 171 28.65 -13.00 -1.59
N ALA A 172 28.87 -12.27 -0.49
CA ALA A 172 29.78 -12.69 0.58
C ALA A 172 29.28 -13.95 1.32
N LEU A 173 27.97 -14.18 1.35
CA LEU A 173 27.36 -15.39 1.91
C LEU A 173 27.14 -16.51 0.87
N GLU A 174 27.64 -16.34 -0.35
CA GLU A 174 27.42 -17.27 -1.48
C GLU A 174 25.94 -17.55 -1.75
N ARG A 175 25.07 -16.57 -1.47
CA ARG A 175 23.62 -16.66 -1.70
C ARG A 175 23.25 -16.12 -3.08
N LYS A 176 22.22 -16.73 -3.67
CA LYS A 176 21.63 -16.26 -4.93
C LYS A 176 20.96 -14.89 -4.73
N ILE A 177 21.22 -13.97 -5.65
CA ILE A 177 20.51 -12.69 -5.72
C ILE A 177 19.11 -12.97 -6.26
N PRO A 178 18.03 -12.52 -5.59
CA PRO A 178 16.67 -12.75 -6.08
C PRO A 178 16.44 -12.16 -7.48
N PRO A 179 15.57 -12.77 -8.31
CA PRO A 179 15.17 -12.21 -9.58
C PRO A 179 14.63 -10.78 -9.44
N PHE A 180 14.94 -9.92 -10.42
CA PHE A 180 14.59 -8.49 -10.44
C PHE A 180 15.27 -7.66 -9.34
N MET A 181 16.26 -8.21 -8.64
CA MET A 181 17.11 -7.51 -7.66
C MET A 181 18.56 -7.42 -8.14
N GLU A 182 18.87 -7.81 -9.38
CA GLU A 182 20.23 -7.80 -9.93
C GLU A 182 20.77 -6.38 -10.11
N THR A 183 19.92 -5.46 -10.56
CA THR A 183 20.27 -4.04 -10.72
C THR A 183 19.39 -3.15 -9.84
N ALA A 184 19.92 -1.98 -9.44
CA ALA A 184 19.15 -1.00 -8.66
C ALA A 184 17.90 -0.52 -9.43
N SER A 185 17.98 -0.44 -10.75
CA SER A 185 16.82 -0.06 -11.57
C SER A 185 15.70 -1.10 -11.55
N GLU A 186 16.03 -2.39 -11.68
CA GLU A 186 15.04 -3.48 -11.62
C GLU A 186 14.46 -3.61 -10.22
N ALA A 187 15.30 -3.54 -9.19
CA ALA A 187 14.86 -3.59 -7.79
C ALA A 187 13.88 -2.46 -7.49
N LEU A 188 14.18 -1.23 -7.92
CA LEU A 188 13.30 -0.10 -7.72
C LEU A 188 11.95 -0.27 -8.45
N GLN A 189 11.97 -0.80 -9.68
CA GLN A 189 10.75 -1.07 -10.44
C GLN A 189 9.92 -2.17 -9.78
N LEU A 190 10.53 -3.25 -9.32
CA LEU A 190 9.85 -4.33 -8.59
C LEU A 190 9.11 -3.78 -7.35
N LEU A 191 9.79 -3.01 -6.51
CA LEU A 191 9.19 -2.42 -5.30
C LEU A 191 8.02 -1.48 -5.63
N TYR A 192 8.09 -0.77 -6.75
CA TYR A 192 7.02 0.10 -7.20
C TYR A 192 5.84 -0.70 -7.75
N ASP A 193 6.08 -1.75 -8.55
CA ASP A 193 5.05 -2.63 -9.10
C ASP A 193 4.31 -3.45 -8.04
N THR A 194 4.98 -3.80 -6.94
CA THR A 194 4.36 -4.46 -5.80
C THR A 194 3.75 -3.50 -4.78
N ASN A 195 3.73 -2.20 -5.10
CA ASN A 195 3.15 -1.12 -4.27
C ASN A 195 3.83 -0.92 -2.91
N ILE A 196 5.08 -1.37 -2.78
CA ILE A 196 5.87 -1.21 -1.56
C ILE A 196 6.34 0.23 -1.42
N ILE A 197 6.65 0.88 -2.55
CA ILE A 197 7.10 2.27 -2.60
C ILE A 197 6.25 3.12 -3.54
N CYS A 198 6.31 4.43 -3.32
CA CYS A 198 5.87 5.46 -4.25
C CYS A 198 7.05 6.31 -4.68
N TYR A 199 6.93 6.99 -5.83
CA TYR A 199 7.78 8.12 -6.14
C TYR A 199 7.07 9.44 -5.87
N LYS A 200 7.85 10.49 -5.61
CA LYS A 200 7.38 11.83 -5.25
C LYS A 200 7.85 12.85 -6.27
N THR A 201 6.95 13.74 -6.65
CA THR A 201 7.31 14.96 -7.35
C THR A 201 6.88 16.18 -6.55
N VAL A 202 7.56 17.30 -6.80
CA VAL A 202 7.19 18.60 -6.26
C VAL A 202 6.53 19.38 -7.38
N GLU A 203 5.27 19.72 -7.19
CA GLU A 203 4.53 20.58 -8.11
C GLU A 203 4.43 21.98 -7.50
N THR A 204 4.81 23.01 -8.27
CA THR A 204 4.60 24.40 -7.87
C THR A 204 3.22 24.83 -8.32
N LEU A 205 2.34 25.11 -7.37
CA LEU A 205 1.00 25.61 -7.64
C LEU A 205 1.05 27.05 -8.18
N PRO A 206 0.00 27.54 -8.86
CA PRO A 206 -0.06 28.91 -9.38
C PRO A 206 0.15 30.01 -8.33
N ASN A 207 -0.10 29.71 -7.05
CA ASN A 207 0.13 30.60 -5.92
C ASN A 207 1.55 30.51 -5.32
N GLY A 208 2.49 29.89 -6.03
CA GLY A 208 3.88 29.68 -5.59
C GLY A 208 4.07 28.61 -4.52
N ARG A 209 3.00 28.01 -3.97
CA ARG A 209 3.11 26.95 -2.96
C ARG A 209 3.57 25.65 -3.60
N LYS A 210 4.56 25.01 -2.98
CA LYS A 210 5.04 23.68 -3.38
C LYS A 210 4.14 22.61 -2.77
N LYS A 211 3.66 21.68 -3.60
CA LYS A 211 2.86 20.53 -3.19
C LYS A 211 3.59 19.25 -3.55
N ASN A 212 3.78 18.39 -2.55
CA ASN A 212 4.29 17.05 -2.78
C ASN A 212 3.17 16.18 -3.35
N LYS A 213 3.42 15.57 -4.51
CA LYS A 213 2.53 14.61 -5.14
C LYS A 213 3.18 13.23 -5.08
N MET A 214 2.46 12.26 -4.53
CA MET A 214 2.88 10.86 -4.45
C MET A 214 2.20 10.07 -5.56
N PHE A 215 2.98 9.22 -6.22
CA PHE A 215 2.60 8.41 -7.35
C PHE A 215 2.77 6.95 -6.97
N TRP A 216 1.67 6.21 -6.99
CA TRP A 216 1.59 4.82 -6.57
C TRP A 216 1.20 3.98 -7.77
N SER A 217 1.89 2.86 -8.01
CA SER A 217 1.61 1.98 -9.17
C SER A 217 0.13 1.64 -9.27
N TYR A 218 -0.50 1.17 -8.18
CA TYR A 218 -1.93 0.86 -8.15
C TYR A 218 -2.89 2.02 -8.49
N LYS A 219 -2.46 3.29 -8.36
CA LYS A 219 -3.28 4.46 -8.74
C LYS A 219 -3.08 4.88 -10.20
N GLU A 220 -1.97 4.47 -10.80
CA GLU A 220 -1.60 4.83 -12.17
C GLU A 220 -2.03 3.77 -13.18
N ARG A 221 -2.23 2.54 -12.72
CA ARG A 221 -2.75 1.43 -13.51
C ARG A 221 -4.09 1.76 -14.15
N ASN A 222 -4.16 1.58 -15.46
CA ASN A 222 -5.38 1.70 -16.25
C ASN A 222 -5.28 0.80 -17.49
N TYR A 223 -6.35 0.71 -18.28
CA TYR A 223 -6.38 -0.16 -19.47
C TYR A 223 -5.28 0.14 -20.51
N ALA A 224 -4.75 1.37 -20.55
CA ALA A 224 -3.68 1.77 -21.45
C ALA A 224 -2.28 1.65 -20.83
N ASN A 225 -2.18 1.56 -19.49
CA ASN A 225 -0.92 1.46 -18.77
C ASN A 225 -1.08 0.53 -17.56
N ILE A 226 -0.83 -0.77 -17.75
CA ILE A 226 -1.00 -1.80 -16.71
C ILE A 226 0.24 -1.94 -15.83
N GLN A 227 1.40 -1.59 -16.37
CA GLN A 227 2.70 -1.65 -15.70
C GLN A 227 3.35 -0.27 -15.78
N PRO A 228 2.91 0.69 -14.93
CA PRO A 228 3.49 2.01 -14.91
C PRO A 228 4.97 1.93 -14.50
N GLU A 229 5.81 2.74 -15.15
CA GLU A 229 7.23 2.79 -14.84
C GLU A 229 7.51 3.73 -13.67
N VAL A 230 8.43 3.33 -12.80
CA VAL A 230 8.91 4.17 -11.71
C VAL A 230 9.81 5.28 -12.27
N LYS A 231 9.55 6.53 -11.88
CA LYS A 231 10.42 7.64 -12.26
C LYS A 231 11.80 7.50 -11.60
N LYS A 232 12.84 7.32 -12.42
CA LYS A 232 14.24 7.27 -11.97
C LYS A 232 14.77 8.65 -11.56
N GLY A 233 15.77 8.66 -10.67
CA GLY A 233 16.41 9.91 -10.18
C GLY A 233 15.51 10.79 -9.30
N GLY A 234 14.41 10.24 -8.76
CA GLY A 234 13.45 10.95 -7.92
C GLY A 234 13.67 10.79 -6.42
N LYS A 235 12.67 11.26 -5.66
CA LYS A 235 12.49 10.94 -4.24
C LYS A 235 11.42 9.86 -4.12
N TYR A 236 11.59 8.96 -3.17
CA TYR A 236 10.68 7.83 -2.95
C TYR A 236 10.26 7.76 -1.49
N ALA A 237 9.21 6.99 -1.22
CA ALA A 237 8.85 6.61 0.13
C ALA A 237 8.15 5.27 0.18
N PHE A 238 8.38 4.54 1.27
CA PHE A 238 7.65 3.33 1.59
C PHE A 238 6.18 3.62 1.88
N HIS A 239 5.31 2.68 1.53
CA HIS A 239 3.93 2.67 1.99
C HIS A 239 3.91 2.56 3.51
N LEU A 240 2.99 3.26 4.17
CA LEU A 240 2.93 3.31 5.64
C LEU A 240 2.75 1.91 6.25
N ALA A 241 1.96 1.08 5.58
CA ALA A 241 1.74 -0.32 5.94
C ALA A 241 3.03 -1.14 5.95
N TYR A 242 3.82 -1.07 4.89
CA TYR A 242 5.12 -1.76 4.81
C TYR A 242 6.15 -1.13 5.75
N ALA A 243 6.14 0.19 5.92
CA ALA A 243 7.02 0.86 6.88
C ALA A 243 6.75 0.39 8.32
N LYS A 244 5.48 0.22 8.72
CA LYS A 244 5.11 -0.37 10.03
C LYS A 244 5.53 -1.84 10.08
N ALA A 245 5.20 -2.64 9.07
CA ALA A 245 5.46 -4.08 9.06
C ALA A 245 6.96 -4.43 9.11
N PHE A 246 7.79 -3.67 8.40
CA PHE A 246 9.25 -3.87 8.34
C PHE A 246 10.03 -2.97 9.31
N ARG A 247 9.35 -2.19 10.15
CA ARG A 247 9.97 -1.29 11.15
C ARG A 247 10.99 -0.32 10.50
N LEU A 248 10.58 0.30 9.40
CA LEU A 248 11.35 1.29 8.63
C LEU A 248 11.21 2.72 9.17
#